data_AF-A0AB33VFP7-F1
#
_entry.id   AF-A0AB33VFP7-F1
#
_cell.length_a   1.000
_cell.length_b   1.000
_cell.length_c   1.000
_cell.angle_alpha   90.00
_cell.angle_beta   90.00
_cell.angle_gamma   90.00
#
_symmetry.space_group_name_H-M   'P 1'
#
loop_
_entity.id
_entity.type
_entity.pdbx_description
1 polymer ?
#
loop_
_entity_poly.entity_id
_entity_poly.type
_entity_poly.pdbx_seq_one_letter_code
_entity_poly.pdbx_strand_id
1 'polypeptide(L)'
;MTTLFVRVQPKKSSETFHRCGFKFSKAWQKVEVDKATAKRLDEEQMLEVLETRPADMPEEAEDSTTQSQDDSPETKAAAKKAGK
;
A
#
# COMPACT_ATOMS: atom_id res chain seq x y z
N MET A 1 11.57 -11.36 -4.86
CA MET A 1 10.13 -11.05 -4.74
C MET A 1 9.51 -12.04 -3.76
N THR A 2 8.75 -11.55 -2.79
CA THR A 2 8.05 -12.33 -1.77
C THR A 2 6.60 -11.90 -1.75
N THR A 3 5.70 -12.86 -1.64
CA THR A 3 4.28 -12.59 -1.48
C THR A 3 3.99 -12.35 -0.01
N LEU A 4 3.29 -11.25 0.29
CA LEU A 4 2.81 -10.93 1.63
C LEU A 4 1.33 -10.60 1.57
N PHE A 5 0.62 -10.92 2.64
CA PHE A 5 -0.77 -10.54 2.84
C PHE A 5 -0.79 -9.38 3.82
N VAL A 6 -1.29 -8.24 3.37
CA VAL A 6 -1.25 -7.00 4.15
C VAL A 6 -2.66 -6.45 4.28
N ARG A 7 -3.02 -6.03 5.49
CA ARG A 7 -4.24 -5.24 5.74
C ARG A 7 -3.96 -4.11 6.72
N VAL A 8 -4.84 -3.12 6.74
CA VAL A 8 -4.88 -2.12 7.82
C VAL A 8 -5.44 -2.77 9.06
N GLN A 9 -4.79 -2.55 10.20
CA GLN A 9 -5.27 -3.09 11.47
C GLN A 9 -6.69 -2.57 11.76
N PRO A 10 -7.69 -3.46 11.97
CA PRO A 10 -9.08 -3.04 12.19
C PRO A 10 -9.26 -2.22 13.48
N LYS A 11 -8.31 -2.32 14.42
CA LYS A 11 -8.24 -1.54 15.66
C LYS A 11 -7.78 -0.09 15.45
N LYS A 12 -7.18 0.23 14.30
CA LYS A 12 -6.77 1.59 13.95
C LYS A 12 -7.94 2.30 13.26
N SER A 13 -8.11 3.59 13.54
CA SER A 13 -9.21 4.42 13.01
C SER A 13 -9.10 4.70 11.50
N SER A 14 -8.00 4.33 10.86
CA SER A 14 -7.77 4.53 9.43
C SER A 14 -8.53 3.50 8.61
N GLU A 15 -9.39 3.95 7.70
CA GLU A 15 -10.11 3.07 6.78
C GLU A 15 -9.22 2.57 5.63
N THR A 16 -8.26 3.42 5.22
CA THR A 16 -7.27 3.12 4.18
C THR A 16 -5.90 3.65 4.58
N PHE A 17 -4.85 3.00 4.10
CA PHE A 17 -3.45 3.36 4.35
C PHE A 17 -2.62 3.21 3.09
N HIS A 18 -1.82 4.22 2.78
CA HIS A 18 -1.03 4.25 1.55
C HIS A 18 0.46 4.15 1.88
N ARG A 19 1.12 3.10 1.39
CA ARG A 19 2.57 2.91 1.56
C ARG A 19 3.23 2.24 0.36
N CYS A 20 4.44 2.68 0.04
CA CYS A 20 5.23 2.13 -1.06
C CYS A 20 4.48 2.08 -2.41
N GLY A 21 3.54 3.00 -2.64
CA GLY A 21 2.69 3.02 -3.84
C GLY A 21 1.47 2.11 -3.79
N PHE A 22 1.29 1.34 -2.70
CA PHE A 22 0.13 0.47 -2.50
C PHE A 22 -0.91 1.13 -1.59
N LYS A 23 -2.18 0.88 -1.87
CA LYS A 23 -3.31 1.27 -1.03
C LYS A 23 -3.86 0.05 -0.30
N PHE A 24 -3.62 -0.01 1.00
CA PHE A 24 -4.15 -1.01 1.90
C PHE A 24 -5.47 -0.54 2.51
N SER A 25 -6.34 -1.49 2.80
CA SER A 25 -7.64 -1.27 3.45
C SER A 25 -7.79 -2.27 4.61
N LYS A 26 -8.92 -2.25 5.32
CA LYS A 26 -9.21 -3.24 6.38
C LYS A 26 -9.33 -4.69 5.87
N ALA A 27 -9.53 -4.87 4.56
CA ALA A 27 -9.53 -6.17 3.90
C ALA A 27 -8.10 -6.66 3.60
N TRP A 28 -7.89 -7.97 3.66
CA TRP A 28 -6.64 -8.61 3.27
C TRP A 28 -6.34 -8.44 1.79
N GLN A 29 -5.15 -7.95 1.48
CA GLN A 29 -4.67 -7.81 0.11
C GLN A 29 -3.35 -8.56 -0.07
N LYS A 30 -3.26 -9.35 -1.13
CA LYS A 30 -2.01 -10.00 -1.55
C LYS A 30 -1.16 -8.99 -2.30
N VAL A 31 0.06 -8.75 -1.83
CA VAL A 31 1.04 -7.90 -2.51
C VAL A 31 2.33 -8.68 -2.70
N GLU A 32 2.95 -8.52 -3.86
CA GLU A 32 4.26 -9.08 -4.14
C GLU A 32 5.29 -7.96 -4.09
N VAL A 33 6.26 -8.09 -3.18
CA VAL A 33 7.24 -7.04 -2.90
C VAL A 33 8.64 -7.61 -2.77
N ASP A 34 9.67 -6.78 -2.87
CA ASP A 34 11.03 -7.23 -2.59
C ASP A 34 11.30 -7.31 -1.07
N LYS A 35 12.36 -8.01 -0.66
CA LYS A 35 12.76 -8.14 0.76
C LYS A 35 12.92 -6.80 1.46
N ALA A 36 13.43 -5.79 0.76
CA ALA A 36 13.57 -4.44 1.32
C ALA A 36 12.20 -3.84 1.69
N THR A 37 11.23 -3.94 0.79
CA THR A 37 9.86 -3.44 0.99
C THR A 37 9.09 -4.29 2.00
N ALA A 38 9.26 -5.61 1.97
CA ALA A 38 8.69 -6.54 2.95
C ALA A 38 9.05 -6.13 4.38
N LYS A 39 10.34 -5.87 4.64
CA LYS A 39 10.82 -5.42 5.95
C LYS A 39 10.19 -4.08 6.36
N ARG A 40 10.05 -3.14 5.43
CA ARG A 40 9.41 -1.84 5.71
C ARG A 40 7.94 -1.98 6.08
N LEU A 41 7.21 -2.89 5.43
CA LEU A 41 5.79 -3.14 5.73
C LEU A 41 5.63 -3.84 7.09
N ASP A 42 6.51 -4.80 7.40
CA ASP A 42 6.54 -5.47 8.71
C ASP A 42 6.83 -4.50 9.87
N GLU A 43 7.71 -3.52 9.64
CA GLU A 43 8.01 -2.45 10.61
C GLU A 43 6.84 -1.45 10.79
N GLU A 44 5.86 -1.39 9.89
CA GLU A 44 4.74 -0.45 9.99
C GLU A 44 3.68 -0.93 10.98
N GLN A 45 3.67 -0.34 12.18
CA GLN A 45 2.69 -0.61 13.25
C GLN A 45 1.23 -0.23 12.92
N MET A 46 0.95 0.28 11.72
CA MET A 46 -0.40 0.56 11.24
C MET A 46 -0.96 -0.58 10.36
N LEU A 47 -0.07 -1.43 9.85
CA LEU A 47 -0.42 -2.55 8.98
C LEU A 47 -0.29 -3.87 9.76
N GLU A 48 -0.98 -4.88 9.27
CA GLU A 48 -0.84 -6.26 9.70
C GLU A 48 -0.32 -7.04 8.48
N VAL A 49 0.88 -7.59 8.62
CA VAL A 49 1.58 -8.32 7.55
C VAL A 49 1.63 -9.79 7.92
N LEU A 50 1.22 -10.65 6.99
CA LEU A 50 1.31 -12.10 7.11
C LEU A 50 2.07 -12.68 5.92
N GLU A 51 2.95 -13.63 6.21
CA GLU A 51 3.65 -14.42 5.19
C GLU A 51 2.77 -15.52 4.62
N THR A 52 1.69 -15.89 5.32
CA THR A 52 0.75 -16.95 4.94
C THR A 52 -0.65 -16.40 4.71
N ARG A 53 -1.40 -17.01 3.77
CA ARG A 53 -2.79 -16.63 3.48
C ARG A 53 -3.65 -16.80 4.74
N PRO A 54 -4.30 -15.75 5.26
CA PRO A 54 -5.22 -15.89 6.39
C PRO A 54 -6.49 -16.60 5.93
N ALA A 55 -7.07 -17.44 6.80
CA ALA A 55 -8.33 -18.15 6.54
C ALA A 55 -9.55 -17.23 6.36
N ASP A 56 -9.42 -15.98 6.82
CA ASP A 56 -10.40 -14.89 6.70
C ASP A 56 -10.34 -14.19 5.32
N MET A 57 -9.39 -14.56 4.47
CA MET A 57 -9.26 -13.97 3.14
C MET A 57 -10.31 -14.55 2.19
N PRO A 58 -11.12 -13.73 1.48
CA PRO A 58 -12.06 -14.23 0.50
C PRO A 58 -11.33 -15.07 -0.58
N GLU A 59 -11.93 -16.18 -0.99
CA GLU A 59 -11.32 -17.14 -1.90
C GLU A 59 -11.04 -16.53 -3.30
N GLU A 60 -11.78 -15.47 -3.66
CA GLU A 60 -11.92 -14.87 -5.00
C GLU A 60 -10.98 -13.70 -5.37
N ALA A 61 -9.88 -13.45 -4.66
CA ALA A 61 -8.93 -12.39 -5.07
C ALA A 61 -7.76 -12.95 -5.91
N GLU A 62 -8.08 -13.71 -6.96
CA GLU A 62 -7.18 -13.98 -8.09
C GLU A 62 -7.51 -13.05 -9.26
N ASP A 63 -7.48 -11.73 -9.06
CA ASP A 63 -7.33 -10.85 -10.22
C ASP A 63 -6.82 -9.46 -9.83
N SER A 64 -5.89 -8.98 -10.66
CA SER A 64 -5.55 -7.57 -10.81
C SER A 64 -4.72 -6.90 -9.70
N THR A 65 -3.43 -7.25 -9.67
CA THR A 65 -2.39 -6.21 -9.75
C THR A 65 -2.63 -5.39 -11.02
N THR A 66 -3.53 -4.41 -10.97
CA THR A 66 -3.46 -3.26 -11.89
C THR A 66 -2.79 -2.15 -11.10
N GLN A 67 -1.47 -2.24 -11.06
CA GLN A 67 -0.62 -1.14 -10.65
C GLN A 67 -0.70 -0.11 -11.77
N SER A 68 -1.73 0.73 -11.76
CA SER A 68 -1.75 1.96 -12.56
C SER A 68 -0.67 2.87 -11.99
N GLN A 69 0.54 2.65 -12.49
CA GLN A 69 1.67 3.52 -12.40
C GLN A 69 1.32 4.76 -13.24
N ASP A 70 0.59 5.71 -12.65
CA ASP A 70 0.53 7.06 -13.20
C ASP A 70 1.85 7.75 -12.81
N ASP A 71 2.89 7.40 -13.57
CA ASP A 71 4.11 8.16 -13.68
C ASP A 71 3.77 9.38 -14.55
N SER A 72 3.31 10.45 -13.91
CA SER A 72 3.23 11.78 -14.54
C SER A 72 4.19 12.73 -13.84
N PRO A 73 5.43 12.89 -14.35
CA PRO A 73 6.28 14.01 -14.00
C PRO A 73 6.02 15.16 -15.00
N GLU A 74 5.01 16.00 -14.76
CA GLU A 74 4.93 17.31 -15.43
C GLU A 74 5.42 18.45 -14.50
N THR A 75 6.73 18.62 -14.53
CA THR A 75 7.43 19.89 -14.77
C THR A 75 6.85 21.19 -14.20
N LYS A 76 7.50 21.68 -13.15
CA LYS A 76 8.21 22.99 -13.08
C LYS A 76 7.54 24.19 -13.80
N ALA A 77 6.97 25.13 -13.04
CA ALA A 77 7.06 26.56 -13.37
C ALA A 77 6.78 27.49 -12.16
N ALA A 78 7.68 28.45 -11.98
CA ALA A 78 7.68 29.50 -10.97
C ALA A 78 6.65 30.60 -11.21
N ALA A 79 6.20 31.32 -10.17
CA ALA A 79 6.06 32.80 -10.20
C ALA A 79 5.65 33.45 -8.87
N LYS A 80 6.58 34.25 -8.33
CA LYS A 80 6.43 35.67 -7.92
C LYS A 80 5.54 36.08 -6.74
N LYS A 81 6.27 36.47 -5.69
CA LYS A 81 6.07 37.57 -4.72
C LYS A 81 5.50 38.86 -5.34
N ALA A 82 4.38 39.35 -4.80
CA ALA A 82 3.88 40.75 -4.74
C ALA A 82 2.42 40.69 -4.23
N GLY A 83 1.82 41.56 -3.42
CA GLY A 83 2.11 42.84 -2.77
C GLY A 83 1.02 43.01 -1.68
N LYS A 84 0.79 44.13 -1.00
CA LYS A 84 1.32 45.49 -0.93
C LYS A 84 0.85 45.98 0.44
#